data_AF-A0A8I1GRI0-F1
#
_entry.id   AF-A0A8I1GRI0-F1
#
_cell.length_a   1.000
_cell.length_b   1.000
_cell.length_c   1.000
_cell.angle_alpha   90.00
_cell.angle_beta   90.00
_cell.angle_gamma   90.00
#
_symmetry.space_group_name_H-M   'P 1'
#
loop_
_entity.id
_entity.type
_entity.pdbx_description
1 polymer ?
#
loop_
_entity_poly.entity_id
_entity_poly.type
_entity_poly.pdbx_seq_one_letter_code
_entity_poly.pdbx_strand_id
1 'polypeptide(L)'
;MSVSLSDELQLFAQEIQIFLSPNTLRDLAKDVGFVQRTSKYQAKDLVALCVWLSQNIATQLSSCLEASTEVLISPEGLNQRFNKAAVQLLQHLLAELLSKKLAASMPISSPYTSVFKRIRILDSTAFQLPDIFSSVYPGAGGCSHTAGVKIQLEYDLLSGQFLHIHTGPGKQHDRTYGSLCAPTVT
;
A
#
# COMPACT_ATOMS: atom_id res chain seq x y z
N MET A 1 2.53 4.04 26.75
CA MET A 1 3.28 2.81 26.40
C MET A 1 3.64 2.92 24.94
N SER A 2 4.92 3.04 24.60
CA SER A 2 5.39 3.00 23.22
C SER A 2 5.28 1.55 22.75
N VAL A 3 4.32 1.28 21.87
CA VAL A 3 4.23 -0.01 21.16
C VAL A 3 5.55 -0.17 20.39
N SER A 4 6.21 -1.32 20.51
CA SER A 4 7.44 -1.53 19.76
C SER A 4 7.12 -1.67 18.27
N LEU A 5 8.02 -1.29 17.37
CA LEU A 5 7.82 -1.44 15.92
C LEU A 5 7.48 -2.90 15.55
N SER A 6 8.01 -3.87 16.29
CA SER A 6 7.70 -5.29 16.12
C SER A 6 6.24 -5.62 16.42
N ASP A 7 5.66 -4.99 17.45
CA ASP A 7 4.27 -5.22 17.83
C ASP A 7 3.30 -4.59 16.81
N GLU A 8 3.65 -3.42 16.25
CA GLU A 8 2.86 -2.79 15.17
C GLU A 8 2.86 -3.63 13.89
N LEU A 9 4.01 -4.18 13.51
CA LEU A 9 4.14 -5.07 12.36
C LEU A 9 3.39 -6.39 12.56
N GLN A 10 3.35 -6.90 13.79
CA GLN A 10 2.59 -8.10 14.12
C GLN A 10 1.07 -7.87 14.01
N LEU A 11 0.57 -6.73 14.50
CA LEU A 11 -0.84 -6.34 14.31
C LEU A 11 -1.18 -6.19 12.83
N PHE A 12 -0.29 -5.58 12.05
CA PHE A 12 -0.47 -5.47 10.61
C PHE A 12 -0.48 -6.82 9.89
N ALA A 13 0.41 -7.74 10.28
CA ALA A 13 0.45 -9.10 9.74
C ALA A 13 -0.83 -9.88 10.09
N GLN A 14 -1.35 -9.73 11.31
CA GLN A 14 -2.62 -10.32 11.72
C GLN A 14 -3.79 -9.77 10.90
N GLU A 15 -3.83 -8.46 10.68
CA GLU A 15 -4.84 -7.81 9.86
C GLU A 15 -4.80 -8.33 8.41
N ILE A 16 -3.60 -8.46 7.84
CA ILE A 16 -3.42 -9.08 6.51
C ILE A 16 -3.95 -10.52 6.49
N GLN A 17 -3.64 -11.33 7.49
CA GLN A 17 -4.12 -12.71 7.54
C GLN A 17 -5.64 -12.82 7.71
N ILE A 18 -6.25 -11.90 8.46
CA ILE A 18 -7.70 -11.86 8.68
C ILE A 18 -8.42 -11.45 7.39
N PHE A 19 -7.90 -10.43 6.68
CA PHE A 19 -8.58 -9.83 5.54
C PHE A 19 -8.19 -10.40 4.16
N LEU A 20 -7.00 -11.02 4.04
CA LEU A 20 -6.53 -11.67 2.81
C LEU A 20 -6.30 -13.16 3.03
N SER A 21 -7.27 -13.95 2.59
CA SER A 21 -7.05 -15.38 2.43
C SER A 21 -5.93 -15.63 1.40
N PRO A 22 -5.15 -16.72 1.52
CA PRO A 22 -4.12 -17.07 0.54
C PRO A 22 -4.65 -17.23 -0.89
N ASN A 23 -5.96 -17.55 -1.04
CA ASN A 23 -6.63 -17.66 -2.32
C ASN A 23 -6.91 -16.28 -2.92
N THR A 24 -7.49 -15.37 -2.13
CA THR A 24 -7.74 -13.97 -2.55
C THR A 24 -6.45 -13.30 -3.01
N LEU A 25 -5.37 -13.50 -2.26
CA LEU A 25 -4.07 -12.91 -2.56
C LEU A 25 -3.46 -13.51 -3.85
N ARG A 26 -3.68 -14.81 -4.11
CA ARG A 26 -3.25 -15.46 -5.34
C ARG A 26 -4.03 -14.95 -6.55
N ASP A 27 -5.34 -14.80 -6.42
CA ASP A 27 -6.20 -14.34 -7.50
C ASP A 27 -5.89 -12.88 -7.85
N LEU A 28 -5.74 -12.02 -6.84
CA LEU A 28 -5.28 -10.64 -7.03
C LEU A 28 -3.90 -10.59 -7.71
N ALA A 29 -2.98 -11.47 -7.31
CA ALA A 29 -1.65 -11.53 -7.92
C ALA A 29 -1.66 -12.04 -9.37
N LYS A 30 -2.65 -12.85 -9.77
CA LYS A 30 -2.84 -13.24 -11.16
C LYS A 30 -3.44 -12.12 -11.99
N ASP A 31 -4.44 -11.41 -11.44
CA ASP A 31 -5.12 -10.30 -12.12
C ASP A 31 -4.15 -9.17 -12.44
N VAL A 32 -3.22 -8.87 -11.52
CA VAL A 32 -2.15 -7.88 -11.70
C VAL A 32 -1.00 -8.42 -12.56
N GLY A 33 -0.99 -9.72 -12.88
CA GLY A 33 0.05 -10.35 -13.69
C GLY A 33 1.38 -10.56 -12.95
N PHE A 34 1.39 -10.45 -11.62
CA PHE A 34 2.55 -10.77 -10.78
C PHE A 34 2.82 -12.28 -10.74
N VAL A 35 1.75 -13.10 -10.64
CA VAL A 35 1.82 -14.57 -10.72
C VAL A 35 1.31 -15.01 -12.10
N GLN A 36 2.25 -15.32 -12.99
CA GLN A 36 1.94 -15.87 -14.33
C GLN A 36 2.11 -17.39 -14.40
N ARG A 37 2.96 -17.96 -13.53
CA ARG A 37 3.18 -19.40 -13.38
C ARG A 37 3.31 -19.74 -11.91
N THR A 38 2.90 -20.94 -11.53
CA THR A 38 3.10 -21.46 -10.17
C THR A 38 4.60 -21.65 -9.92
N SER A 39 5.17 -20.82 -9.04
CA SER A 39 6.54 -20.96 -8.54
C SER A 39 6.56 -21.20 -7.04
N LYS A 40 7.72 -21.64 -6.52
CA LYS A 40 7.97 -21.78 -5.08
C LYS A 40 7.76 -20.45 -4.34
N TYR A 41 8.20 -19.35 -4.95
CA TYR A 41 7.92 -18.00 -4.50
C TYR A 41 6.51 -17.56 -4.95
N GLN A 42 5.66 -17.22 -4.00
CA GLN A 42 4.28 -16.78 -4.18
C GLN A 42 4.10 -15.33 -3.70
N ALA A 43 2.97 -14.73 -4.08
CA ALA A 43 2.63 -13.38 -3.67
C ALA A 43 2.56 -13.18 -2.15
N LYS A 44 2.18 -14.21 -1.39
CA LYS A 44 2.19 -14.19 0.08
C LYS A 44 3.60 -13.97 0.64
N ASP A 45 4.62 -14.50 -0.03
CA ASP A 45 6.01 -14.43 0.40
C ASP A 45 6.56 -13.02 0.13
N LEU A 46 6.10 -12.36 -0.94
CA LEU A 46 6.39 -10.95 -1.18
C LEU A 46 5.77 -10.05 -0.11
N VAL A 47 4.50 -10.27 0.23
CA VAL A 47 3.82 -9.47 1.26
C VAL A 47 4.46 -9.69 2.63
N ALA A 48 4.74 -10.94 2.99
CA ALA A 48 5.50 -11.26 4.20
C ALA A 48 6.85 -10.53 4.20
N LEU A 49 7.61 -10.60 3.11
CA LEU A 49 8.89 -9.92 3.02
C LEU A 49 8.77 -8.40 3.20
N CYS A 50 7.78 -7.76 2.57
CA CYS A 50 7.57 -6.32 2.71
C CYS A 50 7.12 -5.89 4.11
N VAL A 51 6.34 -6.73 4.82
CA VAL A 51 5.87 -6.44 6.17
C VAL A 51 6.95 -6.66 7.21
N TRP A 52 7.70 -7.76 7.10
CA TRP A 52 8.67 -8.16 8.13
C TRP A 52 10.04 -7.49 8.00
N LEU A 53 10.39 -6.94 6.83
CA LEU A 53 11.76 -6.45 6.54
C LEU A 53 11.83 -4.96 6.22
N SER A 54 11.08 -4.12 6.93
CA SER A 54 11.09 -2.66 6.77
C SER A 54 12.48 -1.97 6.90
N GLN A 55 13.56 -2.72 7.17
CA GLN A 55 14.90 -2.19 7.47
C GLN A 55 16.09 -2.84 6.73
N ASN A 56 15.93 -3.92 5.95
CA ASN A 56 17.09 -4.73 5.50
C ASN A 56 17.42 -4.69 4.00
N ILE A 57 18.72 -4.77 3.69
CA ILE A 57 19.28 -4.74 2.32
C ILE A 57 19.04 -6.09 1.62
N ALA A 58 18.83 -6.07 0.30
CA ALA A 58 18.44 -7.20 -0.55
C ALA A 58 19.14 -8.55 -0.32
N THR A 59 20.42 -8.56 0.07
CA THR A 59 21.16 -9.81 0.38
C THR A 59 20.75 -10.44 1.70
N GLN A 60 20.38 -9.65 2.70
CA GLN A 60 19.77 -10.17 3.93
C GLN A 60 18.32 -10.59 3.71
N LEU A 61 17.65 -10.02 2.70
CA LEU A 61 16.26 -10.34 2.37
C LEU A 61 16.11 -11.80 1.89
N SER A 62 17.02 -12.30 1.05
CA SER A 62 16.96 -13.70 0.58
C SER A 62 17.22 -14.69 1.72
N SER A 63 18.23 -14.45 2.56
CA SER A 63 18.54 -15.33 3.70
C SER A 63 17.44 -15.31 4.77
N CYS A 64 16.80 -14.15 4.99
CA CYS A 64 15.69 -14.03 5.94
C CYS A 64 14.41 -14.69 5.40
N LEU A 65 14.15 -14.57 4.10
CA LEU A 65 13.03 -15.27 3.46
C LEU A 65 13.22 -16.80 3.50
N GLU A 66 14.44 -17.28 3.24
CA GLU A 66 14.79 -18.69 3.37
C GLU A 66 14.56 -19.21 4.79
N ALA A 67 15.00 -18.46 5.80
CA ALA A 67 14.82 -18.84 7.21
C ALA A 67 13.35 -18.82 7.67
N SER A 68 12.50 -17.98 7.08
CA SER A 68 11.11 -17.79 7.51
C SER A 68 10.07 -18.57 6.69
N THR A 69 10.35 -18.85 5.42
CA THR A 69 9.39 -19.47 4.48
C THR A 69 9.91 -20.73 3.79
N GLU A 70 11.17 -21.13 4.04
CA GLU A 70 11.86 -22.25 3.38
C GLU A 70 11.96 -22.15 1.84
N VAL A 71 11.63 -21.00 1.27
CA VAL A 71 11.71 -20.75 -0.18
C VAL A 71 13.13 -20.31 -0.55
N LEU A 72 13.88 -21.21 -1.18
CA LEU A 72 15.20 -20.90 -1.75
C LEU A 72 15.05 -20.01 -2.99
N ILE A 73 15.51 -18.77 -2.89
CA ILE A 73 15.58 -17.82 -4.01
C ILE A 73 16.89 -17.03 -3.94
N SER A 74 17.59 -16.91 -5.07
CA SER A 74 18.82 -16.10 -5.11
C SER A 74 18.50 -14.61 -4.95
N PRO A 75 19.44 -13.79 -4.45
CA PRO A 75 19.28 -12.33 -4.36
C PRO A 75 18.88 -11.68 -5.69
N GLU A 76 19.48 -12.13 -6.80
CA GLU A 76 19.17 -11.64 -8.14
C GLU A 76 17.76 -12.06 -8.57
N GLY A 77 17.36 -13.29 -8.26
CA GLY A 77 16.02 -13.80 -8.53
C GLY A 77 14.96 -13.03 -7.74
N LEU A 78 15.25 -12.67 -6.49
CA LEU A 78 14.38 -11.85 -5.66
C LEU A 78 14.27 -10.42 -6.22
N ASN A 79 15.38 -9.81 -6.62
CA ASN A 79 15.39 -8.46 -7.21
C ASN A 79 14.54 -8.39 -8.50
N GLN A 80 14.58 -9.43 -9.35
CA GLN A 80 13.73 -9.50 -10.56
C GLN A 80 12.22 -9.56 -10.25
N ARG A 81 11.84 -10.01 -9.05
CA ARG A 81 10.44 -10.01 -8.61
C ARG A 81 9.99 -8.62 -8.15
N PHE A 82 10.89 -7.73 -7.77
CA PHE A 82 10.57 -6.32 -7.53
C PHE A 82 10.44 -5.57 -8.85
N ASN A 83 9.26 -5.68 -9.45
CA ASN A 83 8.93 -5.04 -10.72
C ASN A 83 7.62 -4.23 -10.61
N LYS A 84 7.19 -3.65 -11.73
CA LYS A 84 5.97 -2.84 -11.78
C LYS A 84 4.72 -3.59 -11.33
N ALA A 85 4.61 -4.89 -11.62
CA ALA A 85 3.49 -5.72 -11.18
C ALA A 85 3.51 -5.95 -9.65
N ALA A 86 4.70 -6.07 -9.04
CA ALA A 86 4.80 -6.13 -7.58
C ALA A 86 4.32 -4.83 -6.91
N VAL A 87 4.67 -3.67 -7.47
CA VAL A 87 4.19 -2.38 -6.97
C VAL A 87 2.67 -2.28 -7.09
N GLN A 88 2.10 -2.66 -8.23
CA GLN A 88 0.64 -2.67 -8.42
C GLN A 88 -0.07 -3.64 -7.47
N LEU A 89 0.52 -4.80 -7.21
CA LEU A 89 -0.01 -5.77 -6.26
C LEU A 89 -0.08 -5.17 -4.84
N LEU A 90 1.00 -4.52 -4.39
CA LEU A 90 1.03 -3.86 -3.08
C LEU A 90 0.03 -2.70 -2.99
N GLN A 91 -0.11 -1.91 -4.06
CA GLN A 91 -1.10 -0.84 -4.13
C GLN A 91 -2.54 -1.38 -4.04
N HIS A 92 -2.86 -2.44 -4.78
CA HIS A 92 -4.18 -3.06 -4.72
C HIS A 92 -4.45 -3.70 -3.35
N LEU A 93 -3.46 -4.37 -2.77
CA LEU A 93 -3.59 -4.98 -1.45
C LEU A 93 -3.86 -3.92 -0.38
N LEU A 94 -3.12 -2.81 -0.42
CA LEU A 94 -3.37 -1.66 0.47
C LEU A 94 -4.79 -1.11 0.29
N ALA A 95 -5.24 -0.96 -0.96
CA ALA A 95 -6.59 -0.47 -1.26
C ALA A 95 -7.69 -1.41 -0.73
N GLU A 96 -7.51 -2.71 -0.90
CA GLU A 96 -8.47 -3.71 -0.45
C GLU A 96 -8.55 -3.76 1.09
N LEU A 97 -7.39 -3.74 1.76
CA LEU A 97 -7.32 -3.69 3.23
C LEU A 97 -8.02 -2.45 3.79
N LEU A 98 -7.70 -1.27 3.24
CA LEU A 98 -8.28 -0.01 3.67
C LEU A 98 -9.80 0.01 3.43
N SER A 99 -10.26 -0.50 2.29
CA SER A 99 -11.69 -0.62 1.97
C SER A 99 -12.43 -1.52 2.96
N LYS A 100 -11.87 -2.71 3.27
CA LYS A 100 -12.49 -3.63 4.23
C LYS A 100 -12.49 -3.06 5.65
N LYS A 101 -11.42 -2.39 6.06
CA LYS A 101 -11.32 -1.77 7.38
C LYS A 101 -12.32 -0.63 7.55
N LEU A 102 -12.51 0.22 6.54
CA LEU A 102 -13.55 1.26 6.58
C LEU A 102 -14.96 0.66 6.57
N ALA A 103 -15.23 -0.33 5.72
CA ALA A 103 -16.53 -0.99 5.66
C ALA A 103 -16.89 -1.66 7.00
N ALA A 104 -15.91 -2.26 7.68
CA ALA A 104 -16.08 -2.82 9.03
C ALA A 104 -16.27 -1.74 10.10
N SER A 105 -15.68 -0.55 9.91
CA SER A 105 -15.70 0.56 10.87
C SER A 105 -16.94 1.47 10.77
N MET A 106 -17.98 1.03 10.06
CA MET A 106 -19.33 1.61 9.90
C MET A 106 -19.59 2.41 8.61
N PRO A 107 -20.77 2.26 7.98
CA PRO A 107 -21.44 3.40 7.37
C PRO A 107 -22.02 4.26 8.49
N ILE A 108 -21.70 5.55 8.52
CA ILE A 108 -22.26 6.48 9.50
C ILE A 108 -23.79 6.54 9.30
N SER A 109 -24.53 5.73 10.06
CA SER A 109 -25.99 5.84 10.13
C SER A 109 -26.30 7.10 10.91
N SER A 110 -26.62 8.16 10.18
CA SER A 110 -26.89 9.46 10.76
C SER A 110 -27.92 10.23 9.94
N PRO A 111 -28.60 11.20 10.57
CA PRO A 111 -29.47 12.15 9.89
C PRO A 111 -28.79 12.92 8.75
N TYR A 112 -27.45 12.91 8.64
CA TYR A 112 -26.72 13.54 7.54
C TYR A 112 -27.02 12.93 6.17
N THR A 113 -27.47 11.67 6.11
CA THR A 113 -27.92 11.03 4.85
C THR A 113 -29.13 11.74 4.22
N SER A 114 -29.91 12.48 5.02
CA SER A 114 -31.02 13.32 4.53
C SER A 114 -30.57 14.67 3.97
N VAL A 115 -29.38 15.13 4.35
CA VAL A 115 -28.85 16.47 4.01
C VAL A 115 -27.78 16.39 2.92
N PHE A 116 -26.88 15.42 3.04
CA PHE A 116 -25.75 15.22 2.13
C PHE A 116 -25.90 13.87 1.43
N LYS A 117 -25.89 13.89 0.09
CA LYS A 117 -25.87 12.66 -0.72
C LYS A 117 -24.55 11.90 -0.60
N ARG A 118 -23.45 12.63 -0.38
CA ARG A 118 -22.10 12.07 -0.31
C ARG A 118 -21.19 13.00 0.51
N ILE A 119 -20.32 12.43 1.35
CA ILE A 119 -19.29 13.17 2.09
C ILE A 119 -17.95 12.55 1.73
N ARG A 120 -17.16 13.23 0.91
CA ARG A 120 -15.83 12.75 0.47
C ARG A 120 -14.76 13.39 1.32
N ILE A 121 -13.87 12.58 1.88
CA ILE A 121 -12.69 13.03 2.59
C ILE A 121 -11.48 12.75 1.72
N LEU A 122 -10.76 13.82 1.41
CA LEU A 122 -9.46 13.78 0.77
C LEU A 122 -8.40 13.94 1.86
N ASP A 123 -7.50 12.97 1.93
CA ASP A 123 -6.38 13.00 2.85
C ASP A 123 -5.08 12.63 2.11
N SER A 124 -3.94 13.03 2.67
CA SER A 124 -2.66 12.64 2.11
C SER A 124 -1.62 12.34 3.19
N THR A 125 -0.78 11.35 2.93
CA THR A 125 0.39 11.04 3.75
C THR A 125 1.62 11.12 2.86
N ALA A 126 2.65 11.80 3.32
CA ALA A 126 3.91 11.93 2.60
C ALA A 126 5.08 11.45 3.46
N PHE A 127 6.05 10.81 2.81
CA PHE A 127 7.28 10.36 3.45
C PHE A 127 8.49 10.62 2.54
N GLN A 128 9.63 10.86 3.18
CA GLN A 128 10.88 11.15 2.50
C GLN A 128 11.52 9.87 1.97
N LEU A 129 12.22 9.99 0.84
CA LEU A 129 13.02 8.91 0.26
C LEU A 129 14.49 9.34 0.18
N PRO A 130 15.44 8.39 0.07
CA PRO A 130 16.82 8.70 -0.29
C PRO A 130 16.92 9.49 -1.58
N ASP A 131 17.85 10.44 -1.65
CA ASP A 131 18.00 11.38 -2.76
C ASP A 131 18.27 10.70 -4.13
N ILE A 132 18.74 9.46 -4.11
CA ILE A 132 18.92 8.62 -5.31
C ILE A 132 17.60 8.46 -6.10
N PHE A 133 16.45 8.53 -5.44
CA PHE A 133 15.13 8.39 -6.06
C PHE A 133 14.53 9.70 -6.58
N SER A 134 15.24 10.83 -6.50
CA SER A 134 14.74 12.17 -6.87
C SER A 134 14.30 12.27 -8.34
N SER A 135 14.89 11.48 -9.23
CA SER A 135 14.53 11.43 -10.65
C SER A 135 13.14 10.84 -10.91
N VAL A 136 12.71 9.87 -10.09
CA VAL A 136 11.42 9.18 -10.22
C VAL A 136 10.37 9.78 -9.28
N TYR A 137 10.80 10.18 -8.07
CA TYR A 137 9.94 10.70 -7.01
C TYR A 137 10.46 12.05 -6.50
N PRO A 138 10.28 13.14 -7.27
CA PRO A 138 10.73 14.45 -6.85
C PRO A 138 10.00 14.92 -5.59
N GLY A 139 10.80 15.35 -4.61
CA GLY A 139 10.31 15.96 -3.38
C GLY A 139 9.79 17.38 -3.58
N ALA A 140 9.10 17.91 -2.58
CA ALA A 140 8.50 19.24 -2.63
C ALA A 140 9.50 20.41 -2.69
N GLY A 141 10.79 20.14 -2.45
CA GLY A 141 11.86 21.14 -2.39
C GLY A 141 11.93 21.81 -1.02
N GLY A 142 13.13 21.84 -0.43
CA GLY A 142 13.44 22.36 0.90
C GLY A 142 14.84 21.93 1.35
N CYS A 143 15.28 22.31 2.56
CA CYS A 143 16.62 21.98 3.08
C CYS A 143 16.81 20.51 3.48
N SER A 144 15.78 19.67 3.38
CA SER A 144 15.82 18.26 3.78
C SER A 144 15.21 17.41 2.67
N HIS A 145 16.11 16.80 1.89
CA HIS A 145 15.88 15.80 0.84
C HIS A 145 15.13 16.25 -0.42
N THR A 146 15.66 15.81 -1.55
CA THR A 146 15.20 16.09 -2.91
C THR A 146 14.23 15.04 -3.44
N ALA A 147 14.04 13.93 -2.71
CA ALA A 147 13.14 12.85 -3.07
C ALA A 147 12.05 12.62 -2.01
N GLY A 148 10.84 12.33 -2.45
CA GLY A 148 9.73 12.02 -1.54
C GLY A 148 8.54 11.43 -2.29
N VAL A 149 7.76 10.62 -1.58
CA VAL A 149 6.52 10.01 -2.07
C VAL A 149 5.36 10.55 -1.28
N LYS A 150 4.24 10.76 -1.97
CA LYS A 150 2.95 11.09 -1.37
C LYS A 150 1.93 10.04 -1.79
N ILE A 151 1.18 9.55 -0.82
CA ILE A 151 -0.01 8.73 -1.01
C ILE A 151 -1.20 9.63 -0.76
N GLN A 152 -2.00 9.85 -1.80
CA GLN A 152 -3.24 10.60 -1.75
C GLN A 152 -4.40 9.61 -1.70
N LEU A 153 -5.32 9.87 -0.80
CA LEU A 153 -6.41 8.97 -0.43
C LEU A 153 -7.71 9.74 -0.55
N GLU A 154 -8.72 9.09 -1.11
CA GLU A 154 -10.07 9.61 -1.14
C GLU A 154 -11.07 8.52 -0.78
N TYR A 155 -11.93 8.81 0.19
CA TYR A 155 -12.98 7.90 0.61
C TYR A 155 -14.29 8.64 0.87
N ASP A 156 -15.40 7.95 0.63
CA ASP A 156 -16.75 8.40 0.93
C ASP A 156 -17.15 7.93 2.32
N LEU A 157 -17.32 8.88 3.22
CA LEU A 157 -17.62 8.66 4.63
C LEU A 157 -19.01 8.03 4.84
N LEU A 158 -19.98 8.32 3.97
CA LEU A 158 -21.35 7.81 4.13
C LEU A 158 -21.46 6.35 3.69
N SER A 159 -20.83 6.00 2.57
CA SER A 159 -20.84 4.62 2.06
C SER A 159 -19.71 3.75 2.64
N GLY A 160 -18.69 4.35 3.25
CA GLY A 160 -17.49 3.67 3.69
C GLY A 160 -16.61 3.19 2.54
N GLN A 161 -16.85 3.65 1.31
CA GLN A 161 -16.13 3.21 0.12
C GLN A 161 -14.88 4.06 -0.13
N PHE A 162 -13.76 3.39 -0.41
CA PHE A 162 -12.59 4.03 -0.99
C PHE A 162 -12.83 4.32 -2.47
N LEU A 163 -12.59 5.57 -2.87
CA LEU A 163 -12.80 6.04 -4.24
C LEU A 163 -11.49 6.05 -5.02
N HIS A 164 -10.42 6.60 -4.42
CA HIS A 164 -9.12 6.71 -5.07
C HIS A 164 -7.96 6.54 -4.10
N ILE A 165 -6.94 5.81 -4.54
CA ILE A 165 -5.62 5.76 -3.92
C ILE A 165 -4.59 6.06 -5.00
N HIS A 166 -3.87 7.16 -4.84
CA HIS A 166 -2.86 7.60 -5.80
C HIS A 166 -1.51 7.73 -5.10
N THR A 167 -0.53 6.95 -5.55
CA THR A 167 0.87 7.10 -5.12
C THR A 167 1.62 7.93 -6.15
N GLY A 168 2.21 9.04 -5.72
CA GLY A 168 2.90 9.96 -6.62
C GLY A 168 4.06 10.70 -5.96
N PRO A 169 4.65 11.67 -6.68
CA PRO A 169 5.74 12.48 -6.17
C PRO A 169 5.32 13.32 -4.95
N GLY A 170 6.23 13.47 -4.00
CA GLY A 170 6.03 14.28 -2.79
C GLY A 170 5.74 15.76 -3.09
N LYS A 171 6.20 16.26 -4.24
CA LYS A 171 5.93 17.63 -4.71
C LYS A 171 4.47 17.91 -5.03
N GLN A 172 3.64 16.89 -5.21
CA GLN A 172 2.25 17.10 -5.62
C GLN A 172 1.44 17.76 -4.50
N HIS A 173 0.85 18.91 -4.78
CA HIS A 173 0.03 19.65 -3.83
C HIS A 173 -1.39 19.07 -3.74
N ASP A 174 -1.94 19.05 -2.52
CA ASP A 174 -3.27 18.48 -2.26
C ASP A 174 -4.37 19.33 -2.91
N ARG A 175 -4.17 20.65 -3.02
CA ARG A 175 -5.07 21.55 -3.76
C ARG A 175 -5.25 21.13 -5.22
N THR A 176 -4.15 20.77 -5.89
CA THR A 176 -4.19 20.34 -7.28
C THR A 176 -4.91 19.00 -7.39
N TYR A 177 -4.68 18.09 -6.45
CA TYR A 177 -5.34 16.79 -6.42
C TYR A 177 -6.84 16.88 -6.16
N GLY A 178 -7.28 17.71 -5.21
CA GLY A 178 -8.70 17.95 -4.99
C GLY A 178 -9.42 18.50 -6.22
N SER A 179 -8.74 19.31 -7.03
CA SER A 179 -9.27 19.79 -8.31
C SER A 179 -9.40 18.68 -9.36
N LEU A 180 -8.53 17.67 -9.34
CA LEU A 180 -8.59 16.49 -10.21
C LEU A 180 -9.72 15.52 -9.80
N CYS A 181 -10.00 15.42 -8.50
CA CYS A 181 -11.08 14.58 -7.98
C CYS A 181 -12.47 15.23 -8.11
N ALA A 182 -12.55 16.56 -8.13
CA ALA A 182 -13.82 17.30 -8.21
C ALA A 182 -14.78 16.86 -9.36
N PRO A 183 -14.32 16.55 -10.59
CA PRO A 183 -15.20 16.09 -11.67
C PRO A 183 -15.83 14.71 -11.43
N THR A 184 -15.26 13.90 -10.52
CA THR A 184 -15.82 12.59 -10.17
C THR A 184 -16.98 12.70 -9.16
N VAL A 185 -17.34 13.92 -8.75
CA VAL A 185 -18.51 14.22 -7.90
C VAL A 185 -19.74 14.35 -8.80
N THR A 186 -20.34 13.21 -9.16
CA THR A 186 -21.69 13.13 -9.76
C THR A 186 -22.74 12.93 -8.70
#